data_AF-A0A197K1U0-F1
#
_entry.id   AF-A0A197K1U0-F1
#
_cell.length_a   1.000
_cell.length_b   1.000
_cell.length_c   1.000
_cell.angle_alpha   90.00
_cell.angle_beta   90.00
_cell.angle_gamma   90.00
#
_symmetry.space_group_name_H-M   'P 1'
#
loop_
_entity.id
_entity.type
_entity.pdbx_description
1 polymer ?
#
loop_
_entity_poly.entity_id
_entity_poly.type
_entity_poly.pdbx_seq_one_letter_code
_entity_poly.pdbx_strand_id
1 'polypeptide(L)' 'MTRIYPRSTLKKIFRAHEPSYQLSKDVDIKIYVLYLLFLQRLSNEASRQAQLTHDAIVQSRHVSRALRIVLQQFKG' A
#
# COMPACT_ATOMS: atom_id res chain seq x y z
N MET A 1 -20.82 -13.95 4.53
CA MET A 1 -20.00 -13.08 5.40
C MET A 1 -18.93 -12.41 4.56
N THR A 2 -19.04 -11.10 4.34
CA THR A 2 -18.02 -10.29 3.67
C THR A 2 -16.76 -10.30 4.52
N ARG A 3 -15.72 -11.02 4.07
CA ARG A 3 -14.43 -11.02 4.75
C ARG A 3 -13.83 -9.62 4.65
N ILE A 4 -13.38 -9.09 5.78
CA ILE A 4 -12.80 -7.74 5.92
C ILE A 4 -11.56 -7.55 5.02
N TYR A 5 -10.85 -8.65 4.68
CA TYR A 5 -9.69 -8.59 3.80
C TYR A 5 -9.48 -9.89 2.98
N PRO A 6 -8.95 -9.77 1.75
CA PRO A 6 -8.86 -10.88 0.81
C PRO A 6 -7.62 -11.76 1.05
N ARG A 7 -7.68 -12.69 2.01
CA ARG A 7 -6.58 -13.61 2.36
C ARG A 7 -6.01 -14.40 1.18
N SER A 8 -6.88 -14.93 0.32
CA SER A 8 -6.46 -15.73 -0.85
C SER A 8 -5.68 -14.91 -1.86
N THR A 9 -6.12 -13.68 -2.14
CA THR A 9 -5.44 -12.75 -3.05
C THR A 9 -4.07 -12.36 -2.51
N LEU A 10 -3.96 -12.04 -1.22
CA LEU A 10 -2.67 -11.71 -0.59
C LEU A 10 -1.67 -12.88 -0.70
N LYS A 11 -2.11 -14.11 -0.43
CA LYS A 11 -1.26 -15.30 -0.58
C LYS A 11 -0.81 -15.52 -2.02
N LYS A 12 -1.69 -15.28 -3.01
CA LYS A 12 -1.36 -15.38 -4.44
C LYS A 12 -0.34 -14.31 -4.84
N ILE A 13 -0.55 -13.06 -4.44
CA ILE A 13 0.38 -11.95 -4.72
C ILE A 13 1.74 -12.23 -4.10
N PHE A 14 1.78 -12.66 -2.83
CA PHE A 14 3.02 -13.00 -2.14
C PHE A 14 3.78 -14.10 -2.88
N ARG A 15 3.13 -15.23 -3.21
CA ARG A 15 3.76 -16.33 -3.94
C ARG A 15 4.25 -15.95 -5.34
N ALA A 16 3.60 -14.98 -5.99
CA ALA A 16 4.01 -14.50 -7.30
C ALA A 16 5.32 -13.67 -7.23
N HIS A 17 5.57 -12.99 -6.11
CA HIS A 17 6.79 -12.21 -5.91
C HIS A 17 7.89 -13.01 -5.20
N GLU A 18 7.51 -13.89 -4.28
CA GLU A 18 8.41 -14.71 -3.45
C GLU A 18 7.98 -16.19 -3.52
N PRO A 19 8.26 -16.89 -4.63
CA PRO A 19 7.80 -18.26 -4.85
C PRO A 19 8.47 -19.29 -3.94
N SER A 20 9.67 -19.00 -3.43
CA SER A 20 10.46 -19.87 -2.56
C SER A 20 9.96 -19.91 -1.12
N TYR A 21 9.20 -18.90 -0.67
CA TYR A 21 8.77 -18.77 0.72
C TYR A 21 7.31 -19.14 0.93
N GLN A 22 7.04 -19.84 2.05
CA GLN A 22 5.69 -20.11 2.52
C GLN A 22 5.30 -19.13 3.64
N LEU A 23 4.09 -18.61 3.57
CA LEU A 23 3.54 -17.78 4.65
C LEU A 23 3.10 -18.65 5.82
N SER A 24 3.69 -18.39 6.99
CA SER A 24 3.24 -18.98 8.25
C SER A 24 1.83 -18.50 8.62
N LYS A 25 1.24 -19.13 9.64
CA LYS A 25 -0.10 -18.82 10.12
C LYS A 25 -0.21 -17.34 10.49
N ASP A 26 -1.25 -16.68 9.97
CA ASP A 26 -1.62 -15.29 10.25
C ASP A 26 -0.60 -14.20 9.86
N VAL A 27 0.50 -14.54 9.19
CA VAL A 27 1.45 -13.56 8.61
C VAL A 27 0.78 -12.71 7.53
N ASP A 28 -0.17 -13.30 6.80
CA ASP A 28 -0.95 -12.59 5.79
C ASP A 28 -1.77 -11.42 6.36
N ILE A 29 -2.14 -11.49 7.64
CA ILE A 29 -2.84 -10.39 8.35
C ILE A 29 -1.87 -9.22 8.56
N LYS A 30 -0.64 -9.52 9.00
CA LYS A 30 0.39 -8.50 9.22
C LYS A 30 0.76 -7.80 7.92
N ILE A 31 0.92 -8.56 6.83
CA ILE A 31 1.16 -8.02 5.49
C ILE A 31 0.01 -7.08 5.08
N TYR A 32 -1.24 -7.48 5.32
CA TYR A 32 -2.38 -6.64 5.03
C TYR A 32 -2.39 -5.33 5.83
N VAL A 33 -2.06 -5.40 7.12
CA VAL A 33 -1.95 -4.20 7.96
C VAL A 33 -0.84 -3.26 7.46
N LEU A 34 0.32 -3.78 7.08
CA LEU A 34 1.40 -2.99 6.48
C LEU A 34 0.96 -2.34 5.17
N TYR A 35 0.22 -3.06 4.33
CA TYR A 35 -0.37 -2.53 3.10
C TYR A 35 -1.36 -1.38 3.38
N LEU A 36 -2.23 -1.52 4.39
CA LEU A 36 -3.14 -0.44 4.79
C LEU A 36 -2.38 0.80 5.29
N LEU A 37 -1.34 0.60 6.11
CA LEU A 37 -0.50 1.69 6.60
C LEU A 37 0.23 2.40 5.45
N PHE A 38 0.69 1.63 4.45
CA PHE A 38 1.26 2.18 3.23
C PHE A 38 0.24 3.03 2.46
N LEU A 39 -0.97 2.52 2.23
CA LEU A 39 -2.03 3.28 1.55
C LEU A 39 -2.42 4.55 2.30
N GLN A 40 -2.53 4.49 3.62
CA GLN A 40 -2.83 5.66 4.44
C GLN A 40 -1.75 6.74 4.29
N ARG A 41 -0.47 6.36 4.34
CA ARG A 41 0.65 7.29 4.12
C ARG A 41 0.67 7.83 2.70
N LEU A 42 0.42 6.98 1.70
CA LEU A 42 0.32 7.39 0.30
C LEU A 42 -0.79 8.42 0.07
N SER A 43 -1.97 8.18 0.65
CA SER A 43 -3.11 9.10 0.58
C SER A 43 -2.81 10.45 1.24
N ASN A 44 -2.22 10.44 2.43
CA ASN A 44 -1.84 11.66 3.14
C ASN A 44 -0.78 12.46 2.38
N GLU A 45 0.23 11.80 1.83
CA GLU A 45 1.27 12.45 1.03
C GLU A 45 0.69 12.99 -0.29
N ALA A 46 -0.16 12.24 -0.98
CA ALA A 46 -0.81 12.71 -2.20
C ALA A 46 -1.71 13.93 -1.94
N SER A 47 -2.43 13.93 -0.83
CA SER A 47 -3.25 15.07 -0.39
C SER A 47 -2.39 16.30 -0.08
N ARG A 48 -1.24 16.11 0.58
CA ARG A 48 -0.25 17.18 0.80
C ARG A 48 0.27 17.75 -0.52
N GLN A 49 0.63 16.90 -1.48
CA GLN A 49 1.11 17.35 -2.80
C GLN A 49 0.04 18.14 -3.57
N ALA A 50 -1.24 17.77 -3.45
CA ALA A 50 -2.35 18.53 -4.01
C ALA A 50 -2.49 19.92 -3.35
N GLN A 51 -2.34 20.00 -2.03
CA GLN A 51 -2.36 21.28 -1.31
C GLN A 51 -1.21 22.20 -1.72
N LEU A 52 0.01 21.65 -1.89
CA LEU A 52 1.19 22.41 -2.33
C LEU A 52 1.02 22.99 -3.75
N THR A 53 0.24 22.33 -4.59
CA THR A 53 -0.06 22.76 -5.96
C THR A 53 -1.38 23.54 -6.08
N HIS A 54 -2.08 23.72 -4.95
CA HIS A 54 -3.36 24.42 -4.82
C HIS A 54 -4.49 23.77 -5.64
N ASP A 55 -4.38 22.46 -5.87
CA ASP A 55 -5.40 21.68 -6.55
C ASP A 55 -6.48 21.23 -5.57
N ALA A 56 -7.75 21.41 -5.96
CA ALA A 56 -8.91 20.99 -5.17
C ALA A 56 -9.14 19.47 -5.17
N ILE A 57 -8.56 18.74 -6.15
CA ILE A 57 -8.73 17.30 -6.33
C ILE A 57 -7.37 16.63 -6.46
N VAL A 58 -7.20 15.48 -5.82
CA VAL A 58 -6.00 14.65 -5.97
C VAL A 58 -5.94 14.10 -7.39
N GLN A 59 -4.97 14.57 -8.17
CA GLN A 59 -4.72 14.10 -9.53
C GLN A 59 -3.61 13.05 -9.58
N SER A 60 -3.51 12.33 -10.70
CA SER A 60 -2.51 11.27 -10.90
C SER A 60 -1.08 11.75 -10.61
N ARG A 61 -0.73 13.00 -10.97
CA ARG A 61 0.60 13.57 -10.71
C ARG A 61 0.96 13.63 -9.22
N HIS A 62 -0.01 13.89 -8.34
CA HIS A 62 0.20 13.95 -6.90
C HIS A 62 0.50 12.57 -6.35
N VAL A 63 -0.25 11.56 -6.82
CA VAL A 63 -0.06 10.16 -6.44
C VAL A 63 1.30 9.66 -6.93
N SER A 64 1.70 9.93 -8.17
CA SER A 64 3.00 9.53 -8.70
C SER A 64 4.16 10.12 -7.88
N ARG A 65 4.05 11.39 -7.47
CA ARG A 65 5.06 12.05 -6.64
C ARG A 65 5.08 11.49 -5.21
N ALA A 66 3.91 11.31 -4.61
CA ALA A 66 3.75 10.70 -3.30
C ALA A 66 4.30 9.27 -3.26
N LEU A 67 4.04 8.47 -4.31
CA LEU A 67 4.51 7.09 -4.41
C LEU A 67 6.03 7.00 -4.31
N ARG A 68 6.75 7.89 -5.01
CA ARG A 68 8.22 7.92 -4.96
C ARG A 68 8.75 8.18 -3.54
N ILE A 69 8.09 9.07 -2.80
CA ILE A 69 8.45 9.43 -1.42
C ILE A 69 8.13 8.28 -0.47
N VAL A 70 6.90 7.76 -0.53
CA VAL A 70 6.42 6.74 0.40
C VAL A 70 7.13 5.40 0.17
N LEU A 71 7.36 4.98 -1.07
CA LEU A 71 8.11 3.74 -1.33
C LEU A 71 9.54 3.80 -0.77
N GLN A 72 10.19 4.97 -0.76
CA GLN A 72 11.52 5.11 -0.14
C GLN A 72 11.49 4.89 1.38
N GLN A 73 10.39 5.28 2.05
CA GLN A 73 10.23 5.09 3.49
C GLN A 73 9.91 3.64 3.87
N PHE A 74 9.42 2.83 2.94
CA PHE A 74 8.99 1.45 3.15
C PHE A 74 9.99 0.40 2.64
N LYS A 75 11.24 0.79 2.36
CA LYS A 75 12.24 -0.13 1.79
C LYS A 75 12.66 -1.29 2.69
N GLY A 76 12.33 -1.25 3.99
CA GLY A 76 12.64 -2.32 4.94
C GLY A 76 14.11 -2.34 5.32
#